data_AF-A0A1A7WLL2-F1
#
_entry.id   AF-A0A1A7WLL2-F1
#
_cell.length_a   1.000
_cell.length_b   1.000
_cell.length_c   1.000
_cell.angle_alpha   90.00
_cell.angle_beta   90.00
_cell.angle_gamma   90.00
#
_symmetry.space_group_name_H-M   'P 1'
#
loop_
_entity.id
_entity.type
_entity.pdbx_description
1 polymer ?
#
loop_
_entity_poly.entity_id
_entity_poly.type
_entity_poly.pdbx_seq_one_letter_code
_entity_poly.pdbx_strand_id
1 'polypeptide(L)'
;MDPSCRTLEGFLGLLEREWVQAGHPFQQRCAHSAFSHARLQQESPVFLLLLDCTWQLWRQFPCALGFSEALLLRLATEVYASDYGTFLCSNDQERCSLGVKMRTHCLFQVLLRPTERNYYSNPLYEPTELAIWPSIHPQSLQLWR
;
A
#
# COMPACT_ATOMS: atom_id res chain seq x y z
N MET A 1 -0.90 -9.71 16.99
CA MET A 1 -0.61 -8.84 15.83
C MET A 1 0.17 -7.65 16.34
N ASP A 2 1.22 -7.22 15.64
CA ASP A 2 2.09 -6.13 16.06
C ASP A 2 1.40 -4.76 15.88
N PRO A 3 1.13 -4.00 16.96
CA PRO A 3 0.54 -2.66 16.88
C PRO A 3 1.41 -1.65 16.12
N SER A 4 2.73 -1.88 16.01
CA SER A 4 3.64 -0.99 15.30
C SER A 4 3.23 -0.80 13.84
N CYS A 5 2.67 -1.84 13.20
CA CYS A 5 2.19 -1.84 11.82
C CYS A 5 1.02 -0.89 11.57
N ARG A 6 0.41 -0.33 12.63
CA ARG A 6 -0.69 0.63 12.51
C ARG A 6 -0.22 2.06 12.35
N THR A 7 1.05 2.35 12.63
CA THR A 7 1.65 3.67 12.37
C THR A 7 1.91 3.85 10.87
N LEU A 8 2.03 5.10 10.39
CA LEU A 8 2.40 5.37 9.00
C LEU A 8 3.69 4.62 8.61
N GLU A 9 4.73 4.74 9.44
CA GLU A 9 6.03 4.11 9.19
C GLU A 9 5.97 2.59 9.27
N GLY A 10 5.27 2.04 10.27
CA GLY A 10 5.10 0.60 10.40
C GLY A 10 4.28 -0.01 9.27
N PHE A 11 3.26 0.69 8.76
CA PHE A 11 2.49 0.24 7.61
C PHE A 11 3.33 0.24 6.33
N LEU A 12 4.07 1.32 6.06
CA LEU A 12 4.99 1.36 4.92
C LEU A 12 6.08 0.29 5.02
N GLY A 13 6.62 0.04 6.22
CA GLY A 13 7.56 -1.04 6.48
C GLY A 13 6.96 -2.43 6.26
N LEU A 14 5.69 -2.62 6.61
CA LEU A 14 4.96 -3.86 6.31
C LEU A 14 4.80 -4.06 4.80
N LEU A 15 4.45 -3.02 4.03
CA LEU A 15 4.33 -3.12 2.58
C LEU A 15 5.68 -3.43 1.92
N GLU A 16 6.75 -2.77 2.36
CA GLU A 16 8.11 -3.04 1.89
C GLU A 16 8.49 -4.51 2.12
N ARG A 17 8.27 -5.03 3.33
CA ARG A 17 8.67 -6.40 3.68
C ARG A 17 7.78 -7.47 3.05
N GLU A 18 6.46 -7.36 3.23
CA GLU A 18 5.50 -8.43 2.90
C GLU A 18 5.03 -8.39 1.44
N TRP A 19 5.25 -7.29 0.72
CA TRP A 19 4.81 -7.17 -0.68
C TRP A 19 5.98 -6.95 -1.63
N VAL A 20 6.83 -5.95 -1.35
CA VAL A 20 7.92 -5.61 -2.26
C VAL A 20 9.04 -6.66 -2.18
N GLN A 21 9.57 -6.90 -0.99
CA GLN A 21 10.69 -7.83 -0.76
C GLN A 21 10.26 -9.30 -0.84
N ALA A 22 9.04 -9.62 -0.41
CA ALA A 22 8.46 -10.96 -0.57
C ALA A 22 8.18 -11.35 -2.03
N GLY A 23 8.32 -10.41 -2.98
CA GLY A 23 8.25 -10.69 -4.41
C GLY A 23 6.83 -10.72 -4.97
N HIS A 24 5.93 -9.85 -4.47
CA HIS A 24 4.65 -9.66 -5.14
C HIS A 24 4.91 -9.16 -6.59
N PRO A 25 4.32 -9.80 -7.61
CA PRO A 25 4.65 -9.51 -9.00
C PRO A 25 3.92 -8.25 -9.52
N PHE A 26 4.24 -7.09 -8.96
CA PHE A 26 3.59 -5.81 -9.26
C PHE A 26 3.55 -5.51 -10.77
N GLN A 27 4.67 -5.67 -11.47
CA GLN A 27 4.69 -5.43 -12.92
C GLN A 27 3.76 -6.35 -13.71
N GLN A 28 3.54 -7.59 -13.29
CA GLN A 28 2.60 -8.50 -13.98
C GLN A 28 1.15 -8.26 -13.57
N ARG A 29 0.90 -7.88 -12.31
CA ARG A 29 -0.45 -7.69 -11.77
C ARG A 29 -1.03 -6.31 -12.06
N CYS A 30 -0.18 -5.31 -12.20
CA CYS A 30 -0.53 -3.89 -12.32
C CYS A 30 -0.02 -3.27 -13.62
N ALA A 31 0.37 -4.08 -14.62
CA ALA A 31 0.83 -3.63 -15.93
C ALA A 31 -0.19 -2.69 -16.59
N HIS A 32 0.16 -1.41 -16.70
CA HIS A 32 -0.49 -0.50 -17.62
C HIS A 32 -0.05 -0.80 -19.04
N SER A 33 -0.72 -1.75 -19.70
CA SER A 33 -0.79 -1.68 -21.15
C SER A 33 -2.06 -0.92 -21.54
N ALA A 34 -2.07 0.40 -21.34
CA ALA A 34 -3.14 1.28 -21.84
C ALA A 34 -3.40 1.11 -23.36
N PHE A 35 -2.50 0.42 -24.07
CA PHE A 35 -2.55 0.14 -25.50
C PHE A 35 -2.68 -1.34 -25.86
N SER A 36 -2.74 -2.28 -24.91
CA SER A 36 -2.96 -3.68 -25.27
C SER A 36 -4.43 -4.06 -25.09
N HIS A 37 -5.05 -4.43 -26.20
CA HIS A 37 -6.40 -5.02 -26.22
C HIS A 37 -6.43 -6.46 -25.69
N ALA A 38 -5.27 -7.01 -25.33
CA ALA A 38 -5.16 -8.31 -24.70
C ALA A 38 -5.22 -8.11 -23.19
N ARG A 39 -6.31 -8.53 -22.55
CA ARG A 39 -6.25 -8.80 -21.10
C ARG A 39 -5.11 -9.78 -20.89
N LEU A 40 -4.01 -9.31 -20.31
CA LEU A 40 -2.98 -10.21 -19.83
C LEU A 40 -3.69 -11.10 -18.80
N GLN A 41 -3.74 -12.41 -19.03
CA GLN A 41 -4.39 -13.38 -18.13
C GLN A 41 -3.88 -13.32 -16.67
N GLN A 42 -2.84 -12.53 -16.43
CA GLN A 42 -2.12 -12.36 -15.18
C GLN A 42 -2.54 -11.08 -14.41
N GLU A 43 -3.36 -10.18 -14.95
CA GLU A 43 -3.78 -9.00 -14.17
C GLU A 43 -4.71 -9.40 -13.02
N SER A 44 -4.43 -8.90 -11.81
CA SER A 44 -5.27 -9.14 -10.64
C SER A 44 -5.08 -8.05 -9.59
N PRO A 45 -6.18 -7.46 -9.06
CA PRO A 45 -6.12 -6.31 -8.16
C PRO A 45 -5.76 -6.69 -6.70
N VAL A 46 -4.87 -7.65 -6.49
CA VAL A 46 -4.57 -8.22 -5.16
C VAL A 46 -4.06 -7.15 -4.19
N PHE A 47 -3.18 -6.26 -4.66
CA PHE A 47 -2.70 -5.14 -3.83
C PHE A 47 -3.81 -4.11 -3.57
N LEU A 48 -4.66 -3.81 -4.56
CA LEU A 48 -5.82 -2.93 -4.34
C LEU A 48 -6.79 -3.52 -3.31
N LEU A 49 -7.01 -4.85 -3.31
CA LEU A 49 -7.83 -5.53 -2.32
C LEU A 49 -7.24 -5.42 -0.91
N LEU A 50 -5.91 -5.44 -0.76
CA LEU A 50 -5.27 -5.13 0.52
C LEU A 50 -5.59 -3.70 0.96
N LEU A 51 -5.47 -2.72 0.06
CA LEU A 51 -5.76 -1.33 0.37
C LEU A 51 -7.24 -1.13 0.73
N ASP A 52 -8.16 -1.78 0.01
CA ASP A 52 -9.59 -1.77 0.34
C ASP A 52 -9.83 -2.35 1.73
N CYS A 53 -9.29 -3.54 2.03
CA CYS A 53 -9.37 -4.13 3.38
C CYS A 53 -8.81 -3.19 4.46
N THR A 54 -7.72 -2.49 4.18
CA THR A 54 -7.12 -1.51 5.11
C THR A 54 -8.05 -0.30 5.30
N TRP A 55 -8.72 0.15 4.24
CA TRP A 55 -9.74 1.19 4.31
C TRP A 55 -10.98 0.73 5.10
N GLN A 56 -11.42 -0.53 4.94
CA GLN A 56 -12.50 -1.10 5.77
C GLN A 56 -12.14 -1.05 7.26
N LEU A 57 -10.88 -1.37 7.62
CA LEU A 57 -10.38 -1.26 8.99
C LEU A 57 -10.38 0.19 9.47
N TRP A 58 -9.86 1.10 8.65
CA TRP A 58 -9.83 2.53 8.97
C TRP A 58 -11.23 3.08 9.27
N ARG A 59 -12.23 2.74 8.45
CA ARG A 59 -13.61 3.18 8.65
C ARG A 59 -14.23 2.62 9.94
N GLN A 60 -13.97 1.35 10.24
CA GLN A 60 -14.52 0.72 11.45
C GLN A 60 -13.80 1.16 12.73
N PHE A 61 -12.53 1.59 12.63
CA PHE A 61 -11.71 2.02 13.76
C PHE A 61 -10.96 3.32 13.45
N PRO A 62 -11.66 4.48 13.43
CA PRO A 62 -11.09 5.75 12.99
C PRO A 62 -9.87 6.22 13.78
N CYS A 63 -9.71 5.79 15.04
CA CYS A 63 -8.58 6.16 15.88
C CYS A 63 -7.44 5.12 15.88
N ALA A 64 -7.62 3.95 15.27
CA ALA A 64 -6.69 2.84 15.47
C ALA A 64 -5.55 2.77 14.45
N LEU A 65 -5.61 3.53 13.35
CA LEU A 65 -4.59 3.60 12.32
C LEU A 65 -3.98 5.01 12.27
N GLY A 66 -2.64 5.07 12.26
CA GLY A 66 -1.83 6.29 12.30
C GLY A 66 -1.69 7.01 10.97
N PHE A 67 -2.38 6.54 9.94
CA PHE A 67 -2.39 7.12 8.60
C PHE A 67 -3.82 7.31 8.11
N SER A 68 -4.01 8.28 7.21
CA SER A 68 -5.30 8.63 6.65
C SER A 68 -5.58 7.88 5.34
N GLU A 69 -6.84 7.91 4.90
CA GLU A 69 -7.27 7.40 3.60
C GLU A 69 -6.45 7.97 2.42
N ALA A 70 -5.98 9.21 2.53
CA ALA A 70 -5.16 9.85 1.50
C ALA A 70 -3.88 9.06 1.20
N LEU A 71 -3.31 8.36 2.19
CA LEU A 71 -2.16 7.47 1.97
C LEU A 71 -2.54 6.30 1.07
N LEU A 72 -3.69 5.67 1.33
CA LEU A 72 -4.15 4.49 0.60
C LEU A 72 -4.44 4.86 -0.86
N LEU A 73 -5.07 6.01 -1.10
CA LEU A 73 -5.29 6.54 -2.45
C LEU A 73 -3.98 6.85 -3.18
N ARG A 74 -2.98 7.41 -2.45
CA ARG A 74 -1.65 7.65 -3.02
C ARG A 74 -0.99 6.34 -3.44
N LEU A 75 -1.00 5.32 -2.57
CA LEU A 75 -0.44 4.00 -2.87
C LEU A 75 -1.15 3.31 -4.04
N ALA A 76 -2.49 3.38 -4.09
CA ALA A 76 -3.28 2.84 -5.19
C ALA A 76 -2.89 3.47 -6.53
N THR A 77 -2.66 4.78 -6.57
CA THR A 77 -2.22 5.48 -7.79
C THR A 77 -0.81 5.03 -8.20
N GLU A 78 0.12 5.02 -7.25
CA GLU A 78 1.52 4.72 -7.47
C GLU A 78 1.78 3.26 -7.86
N VAL A 79 0.89 2.32 -7.54
CA VAL A 79 1.06 0.94 -8.01
C VAL A 79 0.85 0.78 -9.51
N TYR A 80 0.10 1.69 -10.12
CA TYR A 80 -0.24 1.66 -11.54
C TYR A 80 0.59 2.62 -12.38
N ALA A 81 0.82 3.82 -11.84
CA ALA A 81 1.61 4.87 -12.49
C ALA A 81 2.48 5.54 -11.43
N SER A 82 3.80 5.34 -11.54
CA SER A 82 4.76 5.86 -10.56
C SER A 82 6.02 6.40 -11.21
N ASP A 83 6.50 7.50 -10.65
CA ASP A 83 7.85 8.02 -10.90
C ASP A 83 8.89 7.38 -9.96
N TYR A 84 8.49 6.42 -9.12
CA TYR A 84 9.33 5.74 -8.13
C TYR A 84 9.63 4.30 -8.51
N GLY A 85 10.74 3.78 -7.98
CA GLY A 85 11.13 2.38 -8.15
C GLY A 85 10.38 1.38 -7.29
N THR A 86 9.57 1.86 -6.34
CA THR A 86 9.01 1.03 -5.26
C THR A 86 8.14 -0.11 -5.78
N PHE A 87 7.37 0.09 -6.86
CA PHE A 87 6.48 -0.94 -7.41
C PHE A 87 6.92 -1.48 -8.78
N LEU A 88 8.13 -1.16 -9.24
CA LEU A 88 8.67 -1.70 -10.50
C LEU A 88 9.06 -3.18 -10.37
N CYS A 89 9.13 -3.92 -11.48
CA CYS A 89 9.56 -5.34 -11.51
C CYS A 89 8.59 -6.30 -10.79
N SER A 90 8.86 -7.59 -10.91
CA SER A 90 8.00 -8.64 -10.34
C SER A 90 8.62 -9.39 -9.16
N ASN A 91 9.92 -9.22 -8.92
CA ASN A 91 10.63 -9.88 -7.81
C ASN A 91 11.91 -9.10 -7.45
N ASP A 92 12.52 -9.43 -6.31
CA ASP A 92 13.74 -8.75 -5.83
C ASP A 92 14.96 -9.00 -6.72
N GLN A 93 15.07 -10.19 -7.33
CA GLN A 93 16.17 -10.52 -8.25
C GLN A 93 16.19 -9.58 -9.47
N GLU A 94 15.03 -9.32 -10.07
CA GLU A 94 14.87 -8.40 -11.20
C GLU A 94 15.15 -6.94 -10.79
N ARG A 95 14.71 -6.54 -9.59
CA ARG A 95 15.03 -5.21 -9.04
C ARG A 95 16.53 -5.02 -8.84
N CYS A 96 17.22 -6.06 -8.37
CA CYS A 96 18.67 -6.04 -8.18
C CYS A 96 19.40 -5.98 -9.52
N SER A 97 19.02 -6.80 -10.51
CA SER A 97 19.68 -6.84 -11.82
C SER A 97 19.53 -5.52 -12.59
N LEU A 98 18.39 -4.85 -12.47
CA LEU A 98 18.13 -3.55 -13.09
C LEU A 98 18.66 -2.36 -12.26
N GLY A 99 19.18 -2.62 -11.05
CA GLY A 99 19.72 -1.60 -10.15
C GLY A 99 18.67 -0.59 -9.69
N VAL A 100 17.41 -1.00 -9.51
CA VAL A 100 16.27 -0.11 -9.22
C VAL A 100 16.56 0.81 -8.05
N LYS A 101 17.09 0.26 -6.94
CA LYS A 101 17.44 1.02 -5.73
C LYS A 101 18.46 2.15 -5.97
N MET A 102 19.33 2.02 -6.98
CA MET A 102 20.36 3.01 -7.32
C MET A 102 19.90 4.01 -8.39
N ARG A 103 18.96 3.61 -9.25
CA ARG A 103 18.56 4.38 -10.45
C ARG A 103 17.24 5.13 -10.27
N THR A 104 16.51 4.87 -9.18
CA THR A 104 15.18 5.43 -8.94
C THR A 104 15.03 5.89 -7.49
N HIS A 105 14.05 6.74 -7.24
CA HIS A 105 13.68 7.13 -5.88
C HIS A 105 12.73 6.11 -5.24
N CYS A 106 12.79 5.98 -3.91
CA CYS A 106 11.85 5.16 -3.15
C CYS A 106 10.67 6.00 -2.68
N LEU A 107 9.45 5.61 -3.06
CA LEU A 107 8.20 6.26 -2.66
C LEU A 107 8.08 6.33 -1.12
N PHE A 108 8.36 5.22 -0.43
CA PHE A 108 8.21 5.15 1.03
C PHE A 108 9.10 6.16 1.75
N GLN A 109 10.31 6.42 1.24
CA GLN A 109 11.18 7.47 1.78
C GLN A 109 10.61 8.88 1.54
N VAL A 110 9.93 9.11 0.42
CA VAL A 110 9.26 10.39 0.15
C VAL A 110 8.07 10.59 1.09
N LEU A 111 7.24 9.57 1.27
CA LEU A 111 6.07 9.61 2.16
C LEU A 111 6.43 9.84 3.63
N LEU A 112 7.65 9.48 4.04
CA LEU A 112 8.16 9.69 5.40
C LEU A 112 8.80 11.07 5.61
N ARG A 113 8.97 11.89 4.56
CA ARG A 113 9.45 13.27 4.72
C ARG A 113 8.46 14.07 5.56
N PRO A 114 8.90 15.03 6.40
CA PRO A 114 8.02 15.71 7.36
C PRO A 114 6.75 16.32 6.75
N THR A 115 6.85 16.92 5.55
CA THR A 115 5.71 17.53 4.85
C THR A 115 4.66 16.51 4.44
N GLU A 116 5.08 15.44 3.77
CA GLU A 116 4.20 14.35 3.32
C GLU A 116 3.65 13.57 4.52
N ARG A 117 4.52 13.26 5.49
CA ARG A 117 4.16 12.54 6.71
C ARG A 117 3.00 13.23 7.43
N ASN A 118 3.04 14.54 7.57
CA ASN A 118 1.97 15.29 8.23
C ASN A 118 0.65 15.23 7.44
N TYR A 119 0.71 15.28 6.10
CA TYR A 119 -0.46 15.21 5.24
C TYR A 119 -1.15 13.83 5.28
N TYR A 120 -0.36 12.76 5.33
CA TYR A 120 -0.86 11.38 5.35
C TYR A 120 -1.10 10.82 6.75
N SER A 121 -0.77 11.56 7.81
CA SER A 121 -1.02 11.11 9.19
C SER A 121 -2.49 11.28 9.56
N ASN A 122 -3.00 10.38 10.39
CA ASN A 122 -4.33 10.50 10.96
C ASN A 122 -4.26 11.33 12.27
N PRO A 123 -4.89 12.51 12.35
CA PRO A 123 -4.86 13.33 13.56
C PRO A 123 -5.66 12.72 14.73
N LEU A 124 -6.54 11.76 14.47
CA LEU A 124 -7.33 11.05 15.49
C LEU A 124 -6.63 9.79 16.02
N TYR A 125 -5.40 9.53 15.61
CA TYR A 125 -4.71 8.29 15.97
C TYR A 125 -4.43 8.18 17.47
N GLU A 126 -4.93 7.11 18.09
CA GLU A 126 -4.72 6.74 19.48
C GLU A 126 -4.01 5.37 19.55
N PRO A 127 -2.69 5.35 19.85
CA PRO A 127 -1.94 4.11 19.97
C PRO A 127 -2.58 3.16 20.95
N THR A 128 -2.84 1.94 20.50
CA THR A 128 -3.53 0.91 21.29
C THR A 128 -2.89 -0.45 21.05
N GLU A 129 -2.52 -1.13 22.14
CA GLU A 129 -1.94 -2.48 22.11
C GLU A 129 -2.97 -3.59 21.85
N LEU A 130 -4.26 -3.26 22.02
CA LEU A 130 -5.36 -4.20 21.83
C LEU A 130 -5.46 -4.66 20.37
N ALA A 131 -5.85 -5.92 20.19
CA ALA A 131 -6.17 -6.46 18.88
C ALA A 131 -7.45 -5.80 18.33
N ILE A 132 -7.43 -5.46 17.04
CA ILE A 132 -8.60 -4.96 16.32
C ILE A 132 -9.37 -6.16 15.76
N TRP A 133 -10.67 -6.20 16.02
CA TRP A 133 -11.58 -7.25 15.57
C TRP A 133 -12.68 -6.64 14.72
N PRO A 134 -12.47 -6.45 13.40
CA PRO A 134 -13.47 -5.84 12.53
C PRO A 134 -14.69 -6.73 12.35
N SER A 135 -15.84 -6.09 12.18
CA SER A 135 -17.02 -6.76 11.66
C SER A 135 -16.81 -7.11 10.19
N ILE A 136 -17.00 -8.38 9.86
CA ILE A 136 -16.96 -8.91 8.50
C ILE A 136 -18.37 -9.12 7.92
N HIS A 137 -19.42 -8.69 8.62
CA HIS A 137 -20.78 -8.77 8.10
C HIS A 137 -20.92 -7.89 6.85
N PRO A 138 -21.63 -8.35 5.80
CA PRO A 138 -21.77 -7.57 4.56
C PRO A 138 -22.30 -6.15 4.78
N GLN A 139 -23.20 -5.96 5.74
CA GLN A 139 -23.75 -4.65 6.13
C GLN A 139 -22.72 -3.70 6.76
N SER A 140 -21.65 -4.26 7.33
CA SER A 140 -20.56 -3.50 7.93
C SER A 140 -19.48 -3.14 6.93
N LEU A 141 -19.46 -3.78 5.76
CA LEU A 141 -18.55 -3.48 4.65
C LEU A 141 -19.21 -2.46 3.73
N GLN A 142 -18.43 -1.50 3.25
CA GLN A 142 -18.91 -0.49 2.31
C GLN A 142 -18.04 -0.52 1.07
N LEU A 143 -18.59 -0.10 -0.07
CA LEU A 143 -17.79 0.12 -1.26
C LEU A 143 -16.90 1.34 -1.03
N TRP A 144 -15.59 1.18 -1.24
CA TRP A 144 -14.66 2.31 -1.29
C TRP A 144 -14.96 3.12 -2.56
N ARG A 145 -15.49 4.33 -2.38
CA ARG A 145 -15.99 5.19 -3.47
C ARG A 145 -15.00 6.27 -3.84
#